data_AF-A0A832ATB6-F1
#
_entry.id   AF-A0A832ATB6-F1
#
_cell.length_a   1.000
_cell.length_b   1.000
_cell.length_c   1.000
_cell.angle_alpha   90.00
_cell.angle_beta   90.00
_cell.angle_gamma   90.00
#
_symmetry.space_group_name_H-M   'P 1'
#
loop_
_entity.id
_entity.type
_entity.pdbx_description
1 polymer ?
#
loop_
_entity_poly.entity_id
_entity_poly.type
_entity_poly.pdbx_seq_one_letter_code
_entity_poly.pdbx_strand_id
1 'polypeptide(L)'
;MNKKTIIIIIVILLAGNIFFGYEFFTANRDLKQAQASLSENKTNGKILVFTQLFVDKVLKAESEIDFETRLKLENSVRDLNDPIILAQWQKFTGSKTETEAQIETKNLLELLVNKINRN
;
A
#
# COMPACT_ATOMS: atom_id res chain seq x y z
N MET A 1 -31.38 -50.32 -14.33
CA MET A 1 -30.11 -49.80 -13.77
C MET A 1 -29.88 -50.47 -12.42
N ASN A 2 -28.70 -51.03 -12.15
CA ASN A 2 -28.45 -51.78 -10.91
C ASN A 2 -28.26 -50.81 -9.73
N LYS A 3 -28.81 -51.13 -8.55
CA LYS A 3 -28.63 -50.36 -7.31
C LYS A 3 -27.14 -50.06 -7.02
N LYS A 4 -26.24 -51.00 -7.34
CA LYS A 4 -24.79 -50.81 -7.20
C LYS A 4 -24.24 -49.71 -8.11
N THR A 5 -24.71 -49.64 -9.36
CA THR A 5 -24.31 -48.60 -10.31
C THR A 5 -24.77 -47.21 -9.86
N ILE A 6 -25.99 -47.11 -9.31
CA ILE A 6 -26.51 -45.84 -8.77
C ILE A 6 -25.65 -45.34 -7.60
N ILE A 7 -25.29 -46.22 -6.66
CA ILE A 7 -24.46 -45.86 -5.50
C ILE A 7 -23.07 -45.37 -5.95
N ILE A 8 -22.45 -46.04 -6.92
CA ILE A 8 -21.13 -45.65 -7.45
C ILE A 8 -21.21 -44.24 -8.07
N ILE A 9 -22.26 -43.95 -8.85
CA ILE A 9 -22.45 -42.63 -9.45
C ILE A 9 -22.60 -41.55 -8.37
N ILE A 10 -23.39 -41.81 -7.30
CA ILE A 10 -23.57 -40.87 -6.19
C ILE A 10 -22.24 -40.58 -5.49
N VAL A 11 -21.42 -41.60 -5.23
CA VAL A 11 -20.12 -41.43 -4.58
C VAL A 11 -19.17 -40.59 -5.44
N ILE A 12 -19.13 -40.83 -6.75
CA ILE A 12 -18.31 -40.04 -7.68
C ILE A 12 -18.77 -38.58 -7.71
N LEU A 13 -20.08 -38.33 -7.73
CA LEU A 13 -20.63 -36.98 -7.68
C LEU A 13 -20.29 -36.26 -6.37
N LEU A 14 -20.38 -36.95 -5.24
CA LEU A 14 -20.01 -36.38 -3.94
C LEU A 14 -18.52 -36.05 -3.87
N ALA A 15 -17.66 -36.97 -4.30
CA ALA A 15 -16.22 -36.75 -4.34
C ALA A 15 -15.83 -35.57 -5.27
N GLY A 16 -16.48 -35.48 -6.44
CA GLY A 16 -16.28 -34.36 -7.36
C GLY A 16 -16.66 -33.01 -6.76
N ASN A 17 -17.80 -32.92 -6.08
CA ASN A 17 -18.23 -31.68 -5.42
C ASN A 17 -17.28 -31.26 -4.29
N ILE A 18 -16.78 -32.22 -3.50
CA ILE A 18 -15.80 -31.93 -2.44
C ILE A 18 -14.49 -31.43 -3.06
N PHE A 19 -14.00 -32.08 -4.11
CA PHE A 19 -12.79 -31.67 -4.81
C PHE A 19 -12.93 -30.27 -5.41
N PHE A 20 -14.01 -29.99 -6.14
CA PHE A 20 -14.26 -28.66 -6.72
C PHE A 20 -14.43 -27.59 -5.64
N GLY A 21 -15.09 -27.90 -4.52
CA GLY A 21 -15.22 -26.98 -3.39
C GLY A 21 -13.87 -26.63 -2.76
N TYR A 22 -12.98 -27.61 -2.62
CA TYR A 22 -11.62 -27.41 -2.12
C TYR A 22 -10.77 -26.55 -3.06
N GLU A 23 -10.75 -26.88 -4.35
CA GLU A 23 -10.04 -26.10 -5.38
C GLU A 23 -10.58 -24.66 -5.45
N PHE A 24 -11.89 -24.47 -5.40
CA PHE A 24 -12.49 -23.13 -5.40
C PHE A 24 -12.08 -22.32 -4.16
N PHE A 25 -12.10 -22.95 -2.98
CA PHE A 25 -11.73 -22.27 -1.73
C PHE A 25 -10.25 -21.89 -1.71
N THR A 26 -9.37 -22.79 -2.11
CA THR A 26 -7.92 -22.55 -2.18
C THR A 26 -7.59 -21.46 -3.21
N ALA A 27 -8.13 -21.55 -4.43
CA ALA A 27 -7.94 -20.53 -5.46
C ALA A 27 -8.41 -19.14 -5.00
N ASN A 28 -9.56 -19.06 -4.32
CA ASN A 28 -10.07 -17.78 -3.81
C ASN A 28 -9.21 -17.22 -2.66
N ARG A 29 -8.62 -18.10 -1.83
CA ARG A 29 -7.67 -17.69 -0.79
C ARG A 29 -6.39 -17.13 -1.40
N ASP A 30 -5.83 -17.82 -2.38
CA ASP A 30 -4.60 -17.43 -3.05
C ASP A 30 -4.78 -16.12 -3.82
N LEU A 31 -5.94 -15.92 -4.47
CA LEU A 31 -6.29 -14.66 -5.10
C LEU A 31 -6.35 -13.50 -4.11
N LYS A 32 -6.97 -13.69 -2.94
CA LYS A 32 -7.02 -12.64 -1.90
C LYS A 32 -5.63 -12.31 -1.37
N GLN A 33 -4.78 -13.33 -1.16
CA GLN A 33 -3.41 -13.13 -0.74
C GLN A 33 -2.59 -12.37 -1.80
N ALA A 34 -2.69 -12.76 -3.06
CA ALA A 34 -2.02 -12.07 -4.16
C ALA A 34 -2.48 -10.61 -4.31
N GLN A 35 -3.78 -10.34 -4.14
CA GLN A 35 -4.32 -8.97 -4.14
C GLN A 35 -3.83 -8.14 -2.95
N ALA A 36 -3.70 -8.75 -1.76
CA ALA A 36 -3.16 -8.08 -0.59
C ALA A 36 -1.69 -7.69 -0.80
N SER A 37 -0.85 -8.63 -1.24
CA SER A 37 0.56 -8.36 -1.56
C SER A 37 0.72 -7.36 -2.70
N LEU A 38 -0.15 -7.39 -3.72
CA LEU A 38 -0.14 -6.39 -4.79
C LEU A 38 -0.51 -4.99 -4.27
N SER A 39 -1.49 -4.91 -3.38
CA SER A 39 -1.92 -3.63 -2.78
C SER A 39 -0.83 -3.06 -1.89
N GLU A 40 -0.17 -3.89 -1.09
CA GLU A 40 1.00 -3.53 -0.29
C GLU A 40 2.16 -3.03 -1.16
N ASN A 41 2.51 -3.77 -2.22
CA ASN A 41 3.55 -3.36 -3.18
C ASN A 41 3.22 -2.03 -3.88
N LYS A 42 1.94 -1.79 -4.23
CA LYS A 42 1.51 -0.51 -4.80
C LYS A 42 1.69 0.63 -3.80
N THR A 43 1.32 0.43 -2.54
CA THR A 43 1.52 1.41 -1.47
C THR A 43 3.01 1.71 -1.29
N ASN A 44 3.87 0.69 -1.25
CA ASN A 44 5.33 0.85 -1.15
C ASN A 44 5.89 1.66 -2.31
N GLY A 45 5.47 1.34 -3.54
CA GLY A 45 5.85 2.08 -4.74
C GLY A 45 5.45 3.55 -4.66
N LYS A 46 4.23 3.85 -4.19
CA LYS A 46 3.77 5.23 -4.00
C LYS A 46 4.59 5.97 -2.93
N ILE A 47 4.88 5.34 -1.79
CA ILE A 47 5.70 5.93 -0.72
C ILE A 47 7.11 6.22 -1.24
N LEU A 48 7.72 5.31 -2.00
CA LEU A 48 9.03 5.52 -2.62
C LEU A 48 9.02 6.71 -3.59
N VAL A 49 8.02 6.79 -4.47
CA VAL A 49 7.87 7.91 -5.43
C VAL A 49 7.69 9.23 -4.70
N PHE A 50 6.85 9.29 -3.66
CA PHE A 50 6.70 10.49 -2.84
C PHE A 50 8.00 10.85 -2.12
N THR A 51 8.71 9.87 -1.56
CA THR A 51 10.00 10.10 -0.89
C THR A 51 11.00 10.72 -1.85
N GLN A 52 11.11 10.20 -3.07
CA GLN A 52 11.96 10.78 -4.10
C GLN A 52 11.55 12.21 -4.44
N LEU A 53 10.25 12.47 -4.64
CA LEU A 53 9.73 13.80 -4.90
C LEU A 53 10.06 14.78 -3.74
N PHE A 54 9.91 14.33 -2.50
CA PHE A 54 10.23 15.10 -1.31
C PHE A 54 11.72 15.46 -1.25
N VAL A 55 12.62 14.50 -1.47
CA VAL A 55 14.05 14.77 -1.52
C VAL A 55 14.38 15.78 -2.62
N ASP A 56 13.86 15.57 -3.83
CA ASP A 56 14.25 16.37 -4.99
C ASP A 56 13.63 17.77 -5.01
N LYS A 57 12.42 17.94 -4.46
CA LYS A 57 11.68 19.20 -4.52
C LYS A 57 11.63 19.97 -3.20
N VAL A 58 11.97 19.33 -2.08
CA VAL A 58 11.98 19.97 -0.76
C VAL A 58 13.40 20.02 -0.20
N LEU A 59 14.07 18.88 -0.04
CA LEU A 59 15.40 18.85 0.61
C LEU A 59 16.50 19.48 -0.24
N LYS A 60 16.46 19.28 -1.56
CA LYS A 60 17.43 19.83 -2.52
C LYS A 60 17.02 21.19 -3.08
N ALA A 61 15.94 21.79 -2.59
CA ALA A 61 15.48 23.07 -3.10
C ALA A 61 16.47 24.18 -2.70
N GLU A 62 17.04 24.87 -3.70
CA GLU A 62 17.91 26.03 -3.48
C GLU A 62 17.13 27.35 -3.41
N SER A 63 15.85 27.32 -3.81
CA SER A 63 14.95 28.46 -3.85
C SER A 63 13.61 28.12 -3.21
N GLU A 64 12.78 29.15 -3.02
CA GLU A 64 11.40 28.96 -2.60
C GLU A 64 10.66 28.01 -3.57
N ILE A 65 9.95 27.03 -3.00
CA ILE A 65 9.15 26.07 -3.73
C ILE A 65 7.92 26.79 -4.30
N ASP A 66 7.70 26.70 -5.60
CA ASP A 66 6.54 27.32 -6.26
C ASP A 66 5.20 26.64 -5.89
N PHE A 67 4.10 27.32 -6.23
CA PHE A 67 2.75 26.84 -5.91
C PHE A 67 2.43 25.49 -6.57
N GLU A 68 2.83 25.28 -7.83
CA GLU A 68 2.56 24.04 -8.55
C GLU A 68 3.26 22.84 -7.89
N THR A 69 4.50 23.02 -7.48
CA THR A 69 5.29 22.02 -6.77
C THR A 69 4.69 21.73 -5.40
N ARG A 70 4.25 22.75 -4.66
CA ARG A 70 3.52 22.57 -3.38
C ARG A 70 2.24 21.76 -3.58
N LEU A 71 1.44 22.09 -4.59
CA LEU A 71 0.20 21.38 -4.90
C LEU A 71 0.47 19.92 -5.28
N LYS A 72 1.53 19.68 -6.06
CA LYS A 72 1.96 18.33 -6.43
C LYS A 72 2.37 17.51 -5.21
N LEU A 73 3.14 18.09 -4.29
CA LEU A 73 3.54 17.44 -3.04
C LEU A 73 2.32 17.09 -2.18
N GLU A 74 1.40 18.04 -2.00
CA GLU A 74 0.16 17.85 -1.22
C GLU A 74 -0.73 16.74 -1.82
N ASN A 75 -0.90 16.72 -3.14
CA ASN A 75 -1.66 15.67 -3.79
C ASN A 75 -0.96 14.31 -3.69
N SER A 76 0.37 14.30 -3.82
CA SER A 76 1.16 13.06 -3.75
C SER A 76 1.11 12.44 -2.36
N VAL A 77 1.21 13.24 -1.29
CA VAL A 77 1.12 12.72 0.09
C VAL A 77 -0.30 12.25 0.42
N ARG A 78 -1.34 12.93 -0.08
CA ARG A 78 -2.74 12.50 0.08
C ARG A 78 -3.01 11.18 -0.63
N ASP A 79 -2.45 10.96 -1.82
CA ASP A 79 -2.62 9.73 -2.59
C ASP A 79 -1.95 8.48 -1.96
N LEU A 80 -1.08 8.68 -0.97
CA LEU A 80 -0.53 7.59 -0.16
C LEU A 80 -1.60 6.90 0.68
N ASN A 81 -2.70 7.58 1.01
CA ASN A 81 -3.73 7.10 1.95
C ASN A 81 -3.17 6.64 3.30
N ASP A 82 -2.02 7.16 3.72
CA ASP A 82 -1.40 6.87 5.02
C ASP A 82 -1.61 8.08 5.96
N PRO A 83 -2.51 7.97 6.96
CA PRO A 83 -2.85 9.09 7.84
C PRO A 83 -1.66 9.52 8.72
N ILE A 84 -0.70 8.62 8.98
CA ILE A 84 0.48 8.93 9.79
C ILE A 84 1.43 9.80 8.97
N ILE A 85 1.67 9.43 7.70
CA ILE A 85 2.49 10.23 6.79
C ILE A 85 1.84 11.60 6.55
N LEU A 86 0.53 11.64 6.31
CA LEU A 86 -0.19 12.91 6.10
C LEU A 86 -0.11 13.82 7.33
N ALA A 87 -0.31 13.28 8.54
CA ALA A 87 -0.22 14.07 9.77
C ALA A 87 1.21 14.62 9.98
N GLN A 88 2.23 13.83 9.68
CA GLN A 88 3.62 14.26 9.78
C GLN A 88 3.96 15.33 8.74
N TRP A 89 3.45 15.20 7.51
CA TRP A 89 3.56 16.22 6.48
C TRP A 89 2.89 17.54 6.90
N GLN A 90 1.69 17.49 7.50
CA GLN A 90 1.00 18.67 7.98
C GLN A 90 1.80 19.42 9.05
N LYS A 91 2.46 18.70 9.97
CA LYS A 91 3.37 19.32 10.95
C LYS A 91 4.54 20.02 10.28
N PHE A 92 5.15 19.40 9.26
CA PHE A 92 6.20 20.02 8.46
C PHE A 92 5.70 21.30 7.77
N THR A 93 4.59 21.25 7.02
CA THR A 93 4.06 22.43 6.33
C THR A 93 3.52 23.51 7.26
N GLY A 94 3.15 23.15 8.50
CA GLY A 94 2.63 24.05 9.53
C GLY A 94 3.70 24.60 10.47
N SER A 95 4.97 24.26 10.25
CA SER A 95 6.09 24.74 11.07
C SER A 95 6.24 26.26 10.96
N LYS A 96 6.43 26.94 12.10
CA LYS A 96 6.51 28.40 12.17
C LYS A 96 7.95 28.91 12.21
N THR A 97 8.88 28.04 12.58
CA THR A 97 10.31 28.34 12.65
C THR A 97 11.10 27.38 11.78
N GLU A 98 12.29 27.80 11.36
CA GLU A 98 13.21 26.95 10.63
C GLU A 98 13.59 25.71 11.45
N THR A 99 13.83 25.87 12.75
CA THR A 99 14.14 24.76 13.66
C THR A 99 13.02 23.72 13.69
N GLU A 100 11.76 24.15 13.80
CA GLU A 100 10.60 23.25 13.73
C GLU A 100 10.55 22.55 12.37
N ALA A 101 10.69 23.30 11.28
CA ALA A 101 10.66 22.73 9.93
C ALA A 101 11.76 21.68 9.72
N GLN A 102 12.97 21.94 10.22
CA GLN A 102 14.08 20.99 10.16
C GLN A 102 13.82 19.73 11.00
N ILE A 103 13.22 19.86 12.19
CA ILE A 103 12.84 18.72 13.03
C ILE A 103 11.78 17.89 12.31
N GLU A 104 10.71 18.52 11.83
CA GLU A 104 9.60 17.79 11.19
C GLU A 104 10.00 17.19 9.84
N THR A 105 10.95 17.80 9.14
CA THR A 105 11.60 17.23 7.95
C THR A 105 12.32 15.92 8.26
N LYS A 106 13.13 15.90 9.34
CA LYS A 106 13.87 14.69 9.76
C LYS A 106 12.90 13.60 10.19
N ASN A 107 11.88 13.95 10.97
CA ASN A 107 10.84 13.03 11.41
C ASN A 107 10.08 12.43 10.22
N LEU A 108 9.74 13.25 9.22
CA LEU A 108 9.08 12.79 8.00
C LEU A 108 9.98 11.84 7.20
N LEU A 109 11.25 12.20 7.01
CA LEU A 109 12.19 11.35 6.28
C LEU A 109 12.40 10.01 6.98
N GLU A 110 12.57 10.02 8.31
CA GLU A 110 12.68 8.80 9.12
C GLU A 110 11.42 7.94 8.98
N LEU A 111 10.22 8.54 9.06
CA LEU A 111 8.95 7.83 8.88
C LEU A 111 8.85 7.17 7.50
N LEU A 112 9.19 7.91 6.44
CA LEU A 112 9.14 7.42 5.07
C LEU A 112 10.11 6.25 4.86
N VAL A 113 11.35 6.38 5.32
CA VAL A 113 12.36 5.30 5.23
C VAL A 113 11.94 4.08 6.04
N ASN A 114 11.41 4.28 7.24
CA ASN A 114 10.91 3.18 8.08
C ASN A 114 9.74 2.44 7.43
N LYS A 115 8.85 3.16 6.74
CA LYS A 115 7.73 2.56 5.99
C LYS A 115 8.20 1.79 4.76
N ILE A 116 9.26 2.24 4.09
CA ILE A 116 9.87 1.52 2.97
C ILE A 116 10.58 0.25 3.46
N ASN A 117 11.30 0.30 4.59
CA ASN A 117 12.12 -0.80 5.09
C ASN A 117 11.36 -1.87 5.91
N ARG A 118 10.20 -1.54 6.50
CA ARG A 118 9.41 -2.47 7.32
C ARG A 118 8.45 -3.34 6.51
N ASN A 119 8.35 -3.09 5.22
CA ASN A 119 7.58 -3.89 4.27
C ASN A 119 8.53 -4.69 3.36
#